data_AF-C9LBU9-F1
#
_entry.id   AF-C9LBU9-F1
#
_cell.length_a   1.000
_cell.length_b   1.000
_cell.length_c   1.000
_cell.angle_alpha   90.00
_cell.angle_beta   90.00
_cell.angle_gamma   90.00
#
_symmetry.space_group_name_H-M   'P 1'
#
loop_
_entity.id
_entity.type
_entity.pdbx_description
1 polymer ?
#
loop_
_entity_poly.entity_id
_entity_poly.type
_entity_poly.pdbx_seq_one_letter_code
_entity_poly.pdbx_strand_id
1 'polypeptide(L)'
;FVAGMLSALIYAVLTVTFMADQNVTGLTLTVFGIGFSNFVGDFVREKSGSTSLKLPENILESLGKVEIPVLTDIPVIGKMFFNYNIFVYIGIVVAILAAIYLHKTKAGLNIRAIGENPAAADAAGIPVTKLKYINLMLGGGICAIGGAYCSMIICNGVWVTSCVNGLGWIAVALVIFAMWDPNKAIIAAVVFGGFSVLKYYVPQVIPSSVFDMIPFIMTILVLIITSMRSSKENSQPKSCGVNYFREER
;
A
#
# COMPACT_ATOMS: atom_id res chain seq x y z
N PHE A 1 -8.62 -6.24 -7.18
CA PHE A 1 -7.44 -7.12 -7.25
C PHE A 1 -6.97 -7.32 -8.69
N VAL A 2 -7.73 -7.99 -9.57
CA VAL A 2 -7.31 -8.30 -10.96
C VAL A 2 -6.88 -7.05 -11.74
N ALA A 3 -7.64 -5.96 -11.68
CA ALA A 3 -7.26 -4.70 -12.34
C ALA A 3 -5.89 -4.16 -11.87
N GLY A 4 -5.56 -4.31 -10.58
CA GLY A 4 -4.26 -3.96 -10.01
C GLY A 4 -3.13 -4.90 -10.43
N MET A 5 -3.42 -6.18 -10.62
CA MET A 5 -2.45 -7.11 -11.19
C MET A 5 -2.14 -6.76 -12.65
N LEU A 6 -3.15 -6.39 -13.44
CA LEU A 6 -2.97 -5.97 -14.83
C LEU A 6 -2.18 -4.68 -14.95
N SER A 7 -2.44 -3.68 -14.10
CA SER A 7 -1.63 -2.46 -14.09
C SER A 7 -0.20 -2.72 -13.65
N ALA A 8 0.01 -3.58 -12.64
CA ALA A 8 1.35 -3.99 -12.23
C ALA A 8 2.06 -4.89 -13.25
N LEU A 9 1.32 -5.61 -14.10
CA LEU A 9 1.91 -6.33 -15.23
C LEU A 9 2.53 -5.37 -16.24
N ILE A 10 1.87 -4.25 -16.54
CA ILE A 10 2.45 -3.19 -17.40
C ILE A 10 3.75 -2.68 -16.77
N TYR A 11 3.74 -2.38 -15.48
CA TYR A 11 4.94 -1.97 -14.75
C TYR A 11 6.06 -3.02 -14.82
N ALA A 12 5.71 -4.29 -14.61
CA ALA A 12 6.65 -5.40 -14.65
C ALA A 12 7.25 -5.60 -16.05
N VAL A 13 6.47 -5.46 -17.12
CA VAL A 13 6.99 -5.53 -18.49
C VAL A 13 8.00 -4.43 -18.76
N LEU A 14 7.68 -3.19 -18.39
CA LEU A 14 8.56 -2.05 -18.59
C LEU A 14 9.86 -2.16 -17.78
N THR A 15 9.77 -2.57 -16.51
CA THR A 15 10.93 -2.59 -15.60
C THR A 15 11.74 -3.88 -15.64
N VAL A 16 11.09 -5.04 -15.84
CA VAL A 16 11.76 -6.34 -15.82
C VAL A 16 12.20 -6.78 -17.22
N THR A 17 11.39 -6.55 -18.25
CA THR A 17 11.75 -6.96 -19.63
C THR A 17 12.48 -5.85 -20.38
N PHE A 18 11.98 -4.62 -20.34
CA PHE A 18 12.63 -3.50 -21.03
C PHE A 18 13.68 -2.79 -20.19
N MET A 19 13.83 -3.17 -18.92
CA MET A 19 14.85 -2.63 -18.02
C MET A 19 14.79 -1.10 -17.95
N ALA A 20 13.58 -0.54 -18.01
CA ALA A 20 13.35 0.88 -17.81
C ALA A 20 13.63 1.28 -16.36
N ASP A 21 13.93 2.56 -16.13
CA ASP A 21 14.11 3.08 -14.79
C ASP A 21 12.82 2.90 -13.96
N GLN A 22 12.96 2.26 -12.79
CA GLN A 22 11.83 1.87 -11.95
C GLN A 22 11.10 3.07 -11.34
N ASN A 23 11.83 4.15 -11.06
CA ASN A 23 11.30 5.36 -10.44
C ASN A 23 10.53 6.19 -11.47
N VAL A 24 11.13 6.41 -12.64
CA VAL A 24 10.50 7.13 -13.76
C VAL A 24 9.25 6.38 -14.22
N THR A 25 9.36 5.06 -14.44
CA THR A 25 8.21 4.25 -14.87
C THR A 25 7.09 4.27 -13.84
N GLY A 26 7.42 4.21 -12.54
CA GLY A 26 6.44 4.26 -11.46
C GLY A 26 5.72 5.62 -11.38
N LEU A 27 6.47 6.72 -11.53
CA LEU A 27 5.91 8.07 -11.59
C LEU A 27 5.00 8.24 -12.81
N THR A 28 5.44 7.79 -13.99
CA THR A 28 4.64 7.85 -15.22
C THR A 28 3.34 7.06 -15.08
N LEU A 29 3.37 5.84 -14.54
CA LEU A 29 2.16 5.05 -14.31
C LEU A 29 1.25 5.67 -13.26
N THR A 30 1.79 6.38 -12.28
CA THR A 30 0.98 7.11 -11.30
C THR A 30 0.22 8.25 -11.97
N VAL A 31 0.91 9.08 -12.77
CA VAL A 31 0.28 10.18 -13.52
C VAL A 31 -0.75 9.65 -14.51
N PHE A 32 -0.41 8.59 -15.25
CA PHE A 32 -1.33 7.90 -16.14
C PHE A 32 -2.56 7.37 -15.40
N GLY A 33 -2.36 6.71 -14.26
CA GLY A 33 -3.44 6.16 -13.44
C GLY A 33 -4.39 7.23 -12.90
N ILE A 34 -3.86 8.36 -12.45
CA ILE A 34 -4.67 9.51 -12.02
C ILE A 34 -5.50 10.06 -13.19
N GLY A 35 -4.87 10.30 -14.34
CA GLY A 35 -5.55 10.80 -15.54
C GLY A 35 -6.62 9.84 -16.05
N PHE A 36 -6.29 8.55 -16.15
CA PHE A 36 -7.20 7.50 -16.61
C PHE A 36 -8.39 7.33 -15.65
N SER A 37 -8.13 7.32 -14.34
CA SER A 37 -9.17 7.24 -13.31
C SER A 37 -10.13 8.44 -13.42
N ASN A 38 -9.61 9.66 -13.51
CA ASN A 38 -10.42 10.87 -13.63
C ASN A 38 -11.23 10.89 -14.93
N PHE A 39 -10.61 10.56 -16.07
CA PHE A 39 -11.29 10.48 -17.35
C PHE A 39 -12.45 9.49 -17.34
N VAL A 40 -12.22 8.25 -16.86
CA VAL A 40 -13.27 7.23 -16.79
C VAL A 40 -14.38 7.63 -15.84
N GLY A 41 -14.04 8.17 -14.67
CA GLY A 41 -15.04 8.59 -13.69
C GLY A 41 -15.90 9.76 -14.18
N ASP A 42 -15.29 10.77 -14.81
CA ASP A 42 -16.01 11.89 -15.39
C ASP A 42 -16.89 11.45 -16.57
N PHE A 43 -16.38 10.58 -17.46
CA PHE A 43 -17.15 10.00 -18.56
C PHE A 43 -18.38 9.23 -18.07
N VAL A 44 -18.23 8.41 -17.03
CA VAL A 44 -19.35 7.66 -16.43
C VAL A 44 -20.34 8.60 -15.74
N ARG A 45 -19.85 9.66 -15.08
CA ARG A 45 -20.69 10.68 -14.44
C ARG A 45 -21.56 11.40 -15.45
N GLU A 46 -20.96 11.87 -16.54
CA GLU A 46 -21.65 12.57 -17.64
C GLU A 46 -22.71 11.66 -18.28
N LYS A 47 -22.37 10.39 -18.56
CA LYS A 47 -23.30 9.44 -19.16
C LYS A 47 -24.47 9.06 -18.24
N SER A 48 -24.26 9.10 -16.93
CA SER A 48 -25.30 8.76 -15.93
C SER A 48 -26.26 9.92 -15.65
N GLY A 49 -26.00 11.12 -16.18
CA GLY A 49 -26.84 12.31 -15.97
C GLY A 49 -26.95 12.77 -14.51
N SER A 50 -26.14 12.19 -13.61
CA SER A 50 -26.22 12.38 -12.16
C SER A 50 -25.04 13.24 -11.69
N THR A 51 -25.32 14.22 -10.82
CA THR A 51 -24.30 15.13 -10.28
C THR A 51 -23.25 14.41 -9.42
N SER A 52 -23.57 13.22 -8.91
CA SER A 52 -22.62 12.35 -8.20
C SER A 52 -22.87 10.88 -8.54
N LEU A 53 -21.79 10.13 -8.80
CA LEU A 53 -21.83 8.67 -8.87
C LEU A 53 -21.69 8.15 -7.45
N LYS A 54 -22.79 7.67 -6.87
CA LYS A 54 -22.79 7.04 -5.54
C LYS A 54 -23.07 5.56 -5.70
N LEU A 55 -22.28 4.71 -5.02
CA LEU A 55 -22.60 3.29 -4.94
C LEU A 55 -23.95 3.09 -4.23
N PRO A 56 -24.73 2.06 -4.63
CA PRO A 56 -25.97 1.69 -3.94
C PRO A 56 -25.76 1.51 -2.43
N GLU A 57 -26.66 2.05 -1.60
CA GLU A 57 -26.51 2.07 -0.14
C GLU A 57 -26.46 0.66 0.47
N ASN A 58 -27.16 -0.30 -0.13
CA ASN A 58 -27.11 -1.72 0.25
C ASN A 58 -25.70 -2.34 0.13
N ILE A 59 -24.89 -1.91 -0.85
CA ILE A 59 -23.50 -2.38 -0.98
C ILE A 59 -22.60 -1.70 0.06
N LEU A 60 -22.87 -0.43 0.34
CA LEU A 60 -22.11 0.36 1.32
C LEU A 60 -22.35 -0.13 2.75
N GLU A 61 -23.59 -0.49 3.08
CA GLU A 61 -23.98 -1.10 4.35
C GLU A 61 -23.39 -2.52 4.50
N SER A 62 -23.39 -3.31 3.43
CA SER A 62 -22.77 -4.65 3.42
C SER A 62 -21.24 -4.61 3.56
N LEU A 63 -20.62 -3.54 3.07
CA LEU A 63 -19.20 -3.25 3.27
C LEU A 63 -18.94 -2.54 4.59
N GLY A 64 -19.98 -2.10 5.30
CA GLY A 64 -19.95 -1.35 6.56
C GLY A 64 -19.51 -2.20 7.75
N LYS A 65 -19.91 -1.79 8.95
CA LYS A 65 -19.48 -2.44 10.20
C LYS A 65 -19.87 -3.92 10.21
N VAL A 66 -18.90 -4.81 10.31
CA VAL A 66 -19.15 -6.23 10.54
C VAL A 66 -19.45 -6.41 12.02
N GLU A 67 -20.72 -6.27 12.41
CA GLU A 67 -21.15 -6.52 13.79
C GLU A 67 -21.21 -8.03 14.03
N ILE A 68 -20.20 -8.58 14.71
CA ILE A 68 -20.24 -9.97 15.19
C ILE A 68 -21.07 -9.97 16.49
N PRO A 69 -22.27 -10.59 16.54
CA PRO A 69 -23.28 -10.36 17.59
C PRO A 69 -22.97 -10.89 19.00
N VAL A 70 -21.72 -11.22 19.32
CA VAL A 70 -21.33 -11.80 20.63
C VAL A 70 -20.01 -11.24 21.16
N LEU A 71 -19.09 -10.82 20.26
CA LEU A 71 -17.78 -10.24 20.66
C LEU A 71 -17.79 -8.71 20.74
N THR A 72 -18.78 -8.05 20.14
CA THR A 72 -18.88 -6.58 20.08
C THR A 72 -19.42 -5.97 21.39
N ASP A 73 -20.13 -6.77 22.19
CA ASP A 73 -20.74 -6.36 23.46
C ASP A 73 -19.77 -6.33 24.66
N ILE A 74 -18.52 -6.77 24.47
CA ILE A 74 -17.50 -6.67 25.53
C ILE A 74 -17.08 -5.19 25.64
N PRO A 75 -17.27 -4.53 26.79
CA PRO A 75 -16.90 -3.12 26.96
C PRO A 75 -15.41 -2.92 26.73
N VAL A 76 -15.06 -1.83 26.04
CA VAL A 76 -13.69 -1.44 25.65
C VAL A 76 -13.06 -2.36 24.58
N ILE A 77 -12.92 -3.67 24.81
CA ILE A 77 -12.20 -4.58 23.89
C ILE A 77 -13.06 -4.95 22.67
N GLY A 78 -14.36 -5.20 22.87
CA GLY A 78 -15.31 -5.54 21.81
C GLY A 78 -15.48 -4.41 20.80
N LYS A 79 -15.70 -3.19 21.29
CA LYS A 79 -15.82 -1.99 20.45
C LYS A 79 -14.51 -1.57 19.79
N MET A 80 -13.36 -1.83 20.43
CA MET A 80 -12.05 -1.44 19.90
C MET A 80 -11.53 -2.38 18.83
N PHE A 81 -11.90 -3.67 18.80
CA PHE A 81 -11.42 -4.63 17.79
C PHE A 81 -12.48 -5.09 16.79
N PHE A 82 -13.77 -5.07 17.15
CA PHE A 82 -14.85 -5.66 16.34
C PHE A 82 -15.76 -4.64 15.64
N ASN A 83 -15.47 -3.34 15.73
CA ASN A 83 -16.27 -2.29 15.06
C ASN A 83 -15.66 -1.78 13.75
N TYR A 84 -14.68 -2.50 13.20
CA TYR A 84 -13.97 -2.09 11.98
C TYR A 84 -14.61 -2.61 10.70
N ASN A 85 -14.27 -1.94 9.61
CA ASN A 85 -14.68 -2.29 8.27
C ASN A 85 -14.01 -3.59 7.78
N ILE A 86 -14.67 -4.34 6.89
CA ILE A 86 -14.12 -5.57 6.28
C ILE A 86 -12.70 -5.37 5.70
N PHE A 87 -12.43 -4.19 5.12
CA PHE A 87 -11.11 -3.86 4.56
C PHE A 87 -9.99 -3.82 5.61
N VAL A 88 -10.28 -3.48 6.86
CA VAL A 88 -9.29 -3.46 7.94
C VAL A 88 -8.87 -4.89 8.28
N TYR A 89 -9.83 -5.81 8.41
CA TYR A 89 -9.52 -7.22 8.65
C TYR A 89 -8.76 -7.83 7.47
N ILE A 90 -9.15 -7.52 6.23
CA ILE A 90 -8.40 -7.95 5.04
C ILE A 90 -6.96 -7.41 5.10
N GLY A 91 -6.77 -6.15 5.47
CA GLY A 91 -5.44 -5.55 5.62
C GLY A 91 -4.56 -6.29 6.64
N ILE A 92 -5.11 -6.62 7.82
CA ILE A 92 -4.40 -7.37 8.86
C ILE A 92 -4.06 -8.78 8.37
N VAL A 93 -5.01 -9.48 7.76
CA VAL A 93 -4.80 -10.83 7.21
C VAL A 93 -3.72 -10.81 6.13
N VAL A 94 -3.77 -9.85 5.20
CA VAL A 94 -2.76 -9.69 4.16
C VAL A 94 -1.38 -9.40 4.75
N ALA A 95 -1.28 -8.57 5.79
CA ALA A 95 -0.01 -8.29 6.45
C ALA A 95 0.58 -9.55 7.13
N ILE A 96 -0.24 -10.34 7.83
CA ILE A 96 0.17 -11.61 8.43
C ILE A 96 0.60 -12.61 7.36
N LEU A 97 -0.18 -12.74 6.28
CA LEU A 97 0.15 -13.63 5.17
C LEU A 97 1.45 -13.19 4.47
N ALA A 98 1.68 -11.88 4.31
CA ALA A 98 2.92 -11.34 3.77
C ALA A 98 4.11 -11.64 4.68
N ALA A 99 3.94 -11.54 6.00
CA ALA A 99 4.97 -11.91 6.98
C ALA A 99 5.31 -13.40 6.89
N ILE A 100 4.31 -14.27 6.85
CA ILE A 100 4.51 -15.72 6.70
C ILE A 100 5.19 -16.00 5.35
N TYR A 101 4.71 -15.38 4.27
CA TYR A 101 5.29 -15.53 2.94
C TYR A 101 6.77 -15.17 2.92
N LEU A 102 7.15 -13.99 3.44
CA LEU A 102 8.53 -13.49 3.40
C LEU A 102 9.48 -14.20 4.38
N HIS A 103 9.00 -14.61 5.56
CA HIS A 103 9.87 -15.16 6.60
C HIS A 103 9.83 -16.68 6.72
N LYS A 104 8.76 -17.35 6.29
CA LYS A 104 8.54 -18.78 6.52
C LYS A 104 8.48 -19.62 5.25
N THR A 105 8.50 -19.03 4.05
CA THR A 105 8.44 -19.79 2.79
C THR A 105 9.74 -19.75 1.99
N LYS A 106 9.97 -20.80 1.19
CA LYS A 106 11.10 -20.86 0.24
C LYS A 106 11.04 -19.73 -0.79
N ALA A 107 9.84 -19.39 -1.26
CA ALA A 107 9.63 -18.30 -2.20
C ALA A 107 10.03 -16.94 -1.58
N GLY A 108 9.66 -16.69 -0.33
CA GLY A 108 10.06 -15.50 0.43
C GLY A 108 11.57 -15.39 0.59
N LEU A 109 12.24 -16.48 0.95
CA LEU A 109 13.70 -16.51 1.05
C LEU A 109 14.36 -16.18 -0.29
N ASN A 110 13.88 -16.76 -1.39
CA ASN A 110 14.37 -16.49 -2.74
C ASN A 110 14.19 -15.01 -3.14
N ILE A 111 13.08 -14.38 -2.76
CA ILE A 111 12.82 -12.96 -3.05
C ILE A 111 13.76 -12.07 -2.26
N ARG A 112 13.99 -12.37 -0.98
CA ARG A 112 14.97 -11.64 -0.16
C ARG A 112 16.37 -11.76 -0.72
N ALA A 113 16.76 -12.96 -1.18
CA ALA A 113 18.03 -13.17 -1.87
C ALA A 113 18.14 -12.35 -3.17
N ILE A 114 17.08 -12.31 -3.98
CA ILE A 114 17.00 -11.48 -5.18
C ILE A 114 17.13 -9.98 -4.82
N GLY A 115 16.50 -9.53 -3.75
CA GLY A 115 16.57 -8.14 -3.30
C GLY A 115 17.96 -7.71 -2.83
N GLU A 116 18.71 -8.64 -2.20
CA GLU A 116 20.09 -8.40 -1.76
C GLU A 116 21.09 -8.45 -2.91
N ASN A 117 21.06 -9.52 -3.72
CA ASN A 117 21.94 -9.68 -4.87
C ASN A 117 21.29 -10.59 -5.95
N PRO A 118 20.69 -9.99 -7.00
CA PRO A 118 20.07 -10.75 -8.07
C PRO A 118 21.05 -11.63 -8.86
N ALA A 119 22.30 -11.18 -9.04
CA ALA A 119 23.31 -11.94 -9.78
C ALA A 119 23.72 -13.21 -9.02
N ALA A 120 23.90 -13.11 -7.71
CA ALA A 120 24.17 -14.27 -6.85
C ALA A 120 22.97 -15.24 -6.81
N ALA A 121 21.73 -14.71 -6.81
CA ALA A 121 20.52 -15.52 -6.84
C ALA A 121 20.38 -16.30 -8.17
N ASP A 122 20.66 -15.67 -9.32
CA ASP A 122 20.64 -16.37 -10.62
C ASP A 122 21.75 -17.42 -10.71
N ALA A 123 22.95 -17.14 -10.16
CA ALA A 123 24.04 -18.12 -10.07
C ALA A 123 23.66 -19.34 -9.21
N ALA A 124 22.82 -19.16 -8.19
CA ALA A 124 22.28 -20.23 -7.37
C ALA A 124 21.09 -20.98 -8.02
N GLY A 125 20.72 -20.65 -9.27
CA GLY A 125 19.65 -21.30 -10.02
C GLY A 125 18.23 -20.78 -9.72
N ILE A 126 18.11 -19.64 -9.02
CA ILE A 126 16.82 -19.03 -8.72
C ILE A 126 16.32 -18.27 -9.96
N PRO A 127 15.10 -18.53 -10.47
CA PRO A 127 14.56 -17.83 -11.63
C PRO A 127 14.14 -16.39 -11.29
N VAL A 128 15.10 -15.47 -11.32
CA VAL A 128 14.96 -14.06 -10.90
C VAL A 128 13.80 -13.36 -11.64
N THR A 129 13.79 -13.42 -12.97
CA THR A 129 12.78 -12.77 -13.82
C THR A 129 11.37 -13.21 -13.45
N LYS A 130 11.13 -14.53 -13.38
CA LYS A 130 9.81 -15.09 -13.07
C LYS A 130 9.32 -14.65 -11.69
N LEU A 131 10.21 -14.67 -10.69
CA LEU A 131 9.85 -14.24 -9.34
C LEU A 131 9.57 -12.74 -9.28
N LYS A 132 10.32 -11.89 -9.99
CA LYS A 132 10.02 -10.45 -10.07
C LYS A 132 8.61 -10.20 -10.62
N TYR A 133 8.24 -10.85 -11.72
CA TYR A 133 6.90 -10.72 -12.31
C TYR A 133 5.77 -11.13 -11.34
N ILE A 134 5.89 -12.30 -10.72
CA ILE A 134 4.86 -12.81 -9.79
C ILE A 134 4.68 -11.84 -8.62
N ASN A 135 5.76 -11.38 -8.01
CA ASN A 135 5.69 -10.51 -6.83
C ASN A 135 5.21 -9.10 -7.16
N LEU A 136 5.60 -8.52 -8.31
CA LEU A 136 5.07 -7.24 -8.76
C LEU A 136 3.57 -7.31 -9.00
N MET A 137 3.09 -8.35 -9.68
CA MET A 137 1.65 -8.54 -9.92
C MET A 137 0.88 -8.74 -8.61
N LEU A 138 1.36 -9.58 -7.69
CA LEU A 138 0.73 -9.78 -6.39
C LEU A 138 0.69 -8.48 -5.57
N GLY A 139 1.79 -7.73 -5.55
CA GLY A 139 1.87 -6.43 -4.88
C GLY A 139 0.88 -5.41 -5.46
N GLY A 140 0.77 -5.34 -6.79
CA GLY A 140 -0.22 -4.50 -7.47
C GLY A 140 -1.67 -4.90 -7.17
N GLY A 141 -1.94 -6.20 -7.11
CA GLY A 141 -3.23 -6.73 -6.69
C GLY A 141 -3.63 -6.29 -5.28
N ILE A 142 -2.70 -6.40 -4.33
CA ILE A 142 -2.89 -5.96 -2.94
C ILE A 142 -3.07 -4.44 -2.86
N CYS A 143 -2.25 -3.67 -3.58
CA CYS A 143 -2.36 -2.21 -3.66
C CYS A 143 -3.75 -1.77 -4.16
N ALA A 144 -4.31 -2.48 -5.15
CA ALA A 144 -5.66 -2.21 -5.63
C ALA A 144 -6.78 -2.48 -4.60
N ILE A 145 -6.55 -3.36 -3.62
CA ILE A 145 -7.48 -3.51 -2.47
C ILE A 145 -7.45 -2.23 -1.62
N GLY A 146 -6.27 -1.67 -1.38
CA GLY A 146 -6.12 -0.37 -0.69
C GLY A 146 -6.76 0.79 -1.47
N GLY A 147 -6.65 0.79 -2.80
CA GLY A 147 -7.37 1.74 -3.66
C GLY A 147 -8.90 1.60 -3.56
N ALA A 148 -9.41 0.38 -3.51
CA ALA A 148 -10.83 0.12 -3.29
C ALA A 148 -11.31 0.65 -1.92
N TYR A 149 -10.50 0.48 -0.87
CA TYR A 149 -10.79 1.06 0.44
C TYR A 149 -10.89 2.60 0.38
N CYS A 150 -10.02 3.27 -0.37
CA CYS A 150 -10.10 4.72 -0.54
C CYS A 150 -11.44 5.13 -1.17
N SER A 151 -11.83 4.49 -2.28
CA SER A 151 -13.08 4.85 -2.97
C SER A 151 -14.33 4.47 -2.18
N MET A 152 -14.35 3.30 -1.55
CA MET A 152 -15.55 2.77 -0.89
C MET A 152 -15.75 3.34 0.52
N ILE A 153 -14.68 3.47 1.30
CA ILE A 153 -14.77 3.86 2.71
C ILE A 153 -14.41 5.33 2.92
N ILE A 154 -13.25 5.78 2.43
CA ILE A 154 -12.81 7.16 2.64
C ILE A 154 -13.73 8.14 1.90
N CYS A 155 -14.04 7.84 0.64
CA CYS A 155 -14.94 8.64 -0.19
C CYS A 155 -16.43 8.23 -0.02
N ASN A 156 -16.75 7.34 0.92
CA ASN A 156 -18.10 6.88 1.24
C ASN A 156 -18.90 6.38 0.00
N GLY A 157 -18.21 5.73 -0.93
CA GLY A 157 -18.79 5.23 -2.18
C GLY A 157 -19.20 6.31 -3.18
N VAL A 158 -18.88 7.59 -2.92
CA VAL A 158 -19.09 8.70 -3.84
C VAL A 158 -17.84 8.87 -4.70
N TRP A 159 -18.04 9.04 -6.00
CA TRP A 159 -16.95 9.42 -6.89
C TRP A 159 -16.42 10.80 -6.54
N VAL A 160 -15.16 10.85 -6.13
CA VAL A 160 -14.41 12.08 -5.89
C VAL A 160 -13.20 12.05 -6.81
N THR A 161 -13.06 13.09 -7.62
CA THR A 161 -11.89 13.27 -8.48
C THR A 161 -10.63 13.22 -7.63
N SER A 162 -9.66 12.39 -8.04
CA SER A 162 -8.41 12.18 -7.29
C SER A 162 -8.62 11.68 -5.84
N CYS A 163 -9.59 10.79 -5.59
CA CYS A 163 -9.91 10.25 -4.24
C CYS A 163 -8.72 9.70 -3.44
N VAL A 164 -7.67 9.17 -4.09
CA VAL A 164 -6.45 8.68 -3.39
C VAL A 164 -5.64 9.84 -2.77
N ASN A 165 -5.72 11.04 -3.33
CA ASN A 165 -5.20 12.31 -2.79
C ASN A 165 -3.89 12.23 -2.00
N GLY A 166 -2.84 11.62 -2.57
CA GLY A 166 -1.52 11.55 -1.95
C GLY A 166 -1.32 10.44 -0.91
N LEU A 167 -2.35 9.66 -0.56
CA LEU A 167 -2.24 8.50 0.34
C LEU A 167 -1.22 7.46 -0.16
N GLY A 168 -1.04 7.34 -1.49
CA GLY A 168 0.00 6.49 -2.09
C GLY A 168 1.42 6.91 -1.69
N TRP A 169 1.69 8.21 -1.57
CA TRP A 169 3.00 8.72 -1.12
C TRP A 169 3.23 8.47 0.36
N ILE A 170 2.16 8.58 1.16
CA ILE A 170 2.20 8.22 2.58
C ILE A 170 2.50 6.72 2.73
N ALA A 171 1.93 5.86 1.88
CA ALA A 171 2.22 4.43 1.89
C ALA A 171 3.71 4.13 1.60
N VAL A 172 4.32 4.84 0.64
CA VAL A 172 5.77 4.72 0.38
C VAL A 172 6.59 5.12 1.62
N ALA A 173 6.22 6.23 2.27
CA ALA A 173 6.88 6.67 3.50
C ALA A 173 6.70 5.67 4.66
N LEU A 174 5.54 5.03 4.75
CA LEU A 174 5.25 4.00 5.75
C LEU A 174 6.11 2.75 5.55
N VAL A 175 6.37 2.33 4.30
CA VAL A 175 7.27 1.19 4.02
C VAL A 175 8.67 1.46 4.55
N ILE A 176 9.15 2.70 4.40
CA ILE A 176 10.44 3.13 4.94
C ILE A 176 10.42 3.11 6.47
N PHE A 177 9.36 3.64 7.09
CA PHE A 177 9.17 3.59 8.54
C PHE A 177 9.11 2.17 9.10
N ALA A 178 8.47 1.26 8.37
CA ALA A 178 8.38 -0.16 8.68
C ALA A 178 9.70 -0.91 8.44
N MET A 179 10.72 -0.24 7.90
CA MET A 179 12.01 -0.83 7.54
C MET A 179 11.89 -2.09 6.68
N TRP A 180 10.97 -2.08 5.71
CA TRP A 180 10.70 -3.24 4.84
C TRP A 180 10.27 -4.53 5.58
N ASP A 181 9.93 -4.46 6.88
CA ASP A 181 9.41 -5.57 7.67
C ASP A 181 7.87 -5.54 7.76
N PRO A 182 7.16 -6.60 7.32
CA PRO A 182 5.70 -6.64 7.33
C PRO A 182 5.07 -6.56 8.73
N ASN A 183 5.75 -7.08 9.76
CA ASN A 183 5.21 -7.05 11.13
C ASN A 183 5.27 -5.62 11.68
N LYS A 184 6.37 -4.91 11.41
CA LYS A 184 6.51 -3.49 11.76
C LYS A 184 5.55 -2.61 10.98
N ALA A 185 5.17 -2.99 9.76
CA ALA A 185 4.23 -2.24 8.94
C ALA A 185 2.84 -2.11 9.58
N ILE A 186 2.39 -3.11 10.34
CA ILE A 186 1.10 -3.04 11.07
C ILE A 186 1.17 -1.95 12.15
N ILE A 187 2.21 -1.97 12.98
CA ILE A 187 2.42 -0.98 14.04
C ILE A 187 2.58 0.41 13.44
N ALA A 188 3.37 0.53 12.36
CA ALA A 188 3.55 1.76 11.62
C ALA A 188 2.22 2.34 11.11
N ALA A 189 1.36 1.50 10.53
CA ALA A 189 0.06 1.90 10.03
C ALA A 189 -0.88 2.40 11.13
N VAL A 190 -0.89 1.75 12.30
CA VAL A 190 -1.69 2.20 13.45
C VAL A 190 -1.22 3.56 13.95
N VAL A 191 0.09 3.75 14.07
CA VAL A 191 0.69 5.03 14.51
C VAL A 191 0.37 6.15 13.52
N PHE A 192 0.58 5.91 12.22
CA PHE A 192 0.26 6.86 11.16
C PHE A 192 -1.23 7.22 11.13
N GLY A 193 -2.10 6.22 11.18
CA GLY A 193 -3.54 6.42 11.21
C GLY A 193 -3.98 7.22 12.44
N GLY A 194 -3.40 6.92 13.61
CA GLY A 194 -3.62 7.68 14.84
C GLY A 194 -3.30 9.17 14.68
N PHE A 195 -2.15 9.50 14.09
CA PHE A 195 -1.79 10.89 13.81
C PHE A 195 -2.68 11.54 12.75
N SER A 196 -3.08 10.81 11.70
CA SER A 196 -3.97 11.33 10.67
C SER A 196 -5.37 11.71 11.20
N VAL A 197 -5.85 11.04 12.24
CA VAL A 197 -7.17 11.31 12.84
C VAL A 197 -7.07 12.31 14.01
N LEU A 198 -5.88 12.57 14.55
CA LEU A 198 -5.68 13.48 15.68
C LEU A 198 -6.29 14.88 15.44
N LYS A 199 -6.25 15.37 14.20
CA LYS A 199 -6.84 16.66 13.79
C LYS A 199 -8.34 16.81 14.07
N TYR A 200 -9.08 15.70 14.22
CA TYR A 200 -10.51 15.72 14.50
C TYR A 200 -10.83 15.82 16.00
N TYR A 201 -9.86 15.51 16.86
CA TYR A 201 -10.04 15.47 18.31
C TYR A 201 -9.42 16.69 19.03
N VAL A 202 -8.52 17.41 18.37
CA VAL A 202 -7.92 18.64 18.92
C VAL A 202 -8.78 19.85 18.55
N PRO A 203 -9.01 20.82 19.47
CA PRO A 203 -9.77 22.03 19.17
C PRO A 203 -9.20 22.80 17.97
N GLN A 204 -10.09 23.39 17.14
CA GLN A 204 -9.80 24.13 15.90
C GLN A 204 -8.98 25.42 16.08
N VAL A 205 -8.28 25.58 17.21
CA VAL A 205 -7.39 26.70 17.51
C VAL A 205 -6.10 26.61 16.69
N ILE A 206 -5.73 25.40 16.26
CA ILE A 206 -4.55 25.13 15.44
C ILE A 206 -5.00 24.77 14.02
N PRO A 207 -4.41 25.38 12.96
CA PRO A 207 -4.73 25.02 11.58
C PRO A 207 -4.54 23.52 11.30
N SER A 208 -5.47 22.92 10.56
CA SER A 208 -5.41 21.50 10.15
C SER A 208 -4.11 21.14 9.42
N SER A 209 -3.53 22.09 8.68
CA SER A 209 -2.25 21.93 8.00
C SER A 209 -1.11 21.52 8.93
N VAL A 210 -1.12 21.99 10.19
CA VAL A 210 -0.09 21.61 11.18
C VAL A 210 -0.18 20.12 11.50
N PHE A 211 -1.40 19.59 11.62
CA PHE A 211 -1.62 18.17 11.88
C PHE A 211 -1.30 17.31 10.66
N ASP A 212 -1.59 17.80 9.45
CA ASP A 212 -1.25 17.09 8.21
C ASP A 212 0.27 16.98 8.01
N MET A 213 1.07 17.86 8.63
CA MET A 213 2.54 17.76 8.63
C MET A 213 3.09 16.73 9.63
N ILE A 214 2.35 16.38 10.69
CA ILE A 214 2.84 15.49 11.77
C ILE A 214 3.32 14.13 11.23
N PRO A 215 2.59 13.42 10.35
CA PRO A 215 3.06 12.14 9.82
C PRO A 215 4.42 12.24 9.11
N PHE A 216 4.66 13.33 8.38
CA PHE A 216 5.94 13.56 7.68
C PHE A 216 7.08 13.95 8.63
N ILE A 217 6.78 14.70 9.69
CA ILE A 217 7.79 14.99 10.72
C ILE A 217 8.19 13.69 11.43
N MET A 218 7.21 12.82 11.73
CA MET A 218 7.46 11.53 12.37
C MET A 218 8.31 10.60 11.50
N THR A 219 8.11 10.58 10.18
CA THR A 219 8.99 9.79 9.29
C THR A 219 10.41 10.30 9.30
N ILE A 220 10.62 11.62 9.27
CA ILE A 220 11.94 12.23 9.35
C ILE A 220 12.61 11.86 10.68
N LEU A 221 11.91 12.02 11.80
CA LEU A 221 12.46 11.69 13.13
C LEU A 221 12.85 10.22 13.24
N VAL A 222 11.98 9.31 12.80
CA VAL A 222 12.30 7.88 12.84
C VAL A 222 13.47 7.57 11.92
N LEU A 223 13.50 8.10 10.70
CA LEU A 223 14.63 7.96 9.79
C LEU A 223 15.95 8.39 10.43
N ILE A 224 15.98 9.54 11.11
CA ILE A 224 17.16 10.03 11.83
C ILE A 224 17.58 9.03 12.90
N ILE A 225 16.66 8.62 13.78
CA ILE A 225 16.94 7.67 14.87
C ILE A 225 17.48 6.34 14.31
N THR A 226 16.90 5.86 13.21
CA THR A 226 17.26 4.58 12.62
C THR A 226 18.56 4.65 11.83
N SER A 227 18.83 5.77 11.16
CA SER A 227 20.11 6.04 10.49
C SER A 227 21.25 6.06 11.51
N MET A 228 21.03 6.69 12.67
CA MET A 228 22.00 6.69 13.77
C MET A 228 22.25 5.30 14.36
N ARG A 229 21.28 4.38 14.27
CA ARG A 229 21.39 3.03 14.87
C ARG A 229 22.09 1.98 14.00
N SER A 230 22.50 2.30 12.76
CA SER A 230 23.34 1.46 11.88
C SER A 230 23.04 -0.06 11.94
N SER A 231 21.76 -0.45 11.95
CA SER A 231 21.39 -1.86 11.93
C SER A 231 21.28 -2.34 10.48
N LYS A 232 22.25 -3.15 10.04
CA LYS A 232 22.27 -3.81 8.72
C LYS A 232 21.10 -4.76 8.49
N GLU A 233 20.38 -5.13 9.54
CA GLU A 233 19.38 -6.22 9.50
C GLU A 233 18.03 -5.77 8.91
N ASN A 234 17.79 -4.45 8.81
CA ASN A 234 16.54 -3.90 8.28
C ASN A 234 16.76 -2.73 7.29
N SER A 235 17.90 -2.72 6.59
CA SER A 235 18.15 -1.72 5.55
C SER A 235 17.39 -2.04 4.26
N GLN A 236 17.16 -1.00 3.45
CA GLN A 236 16.66 -1.15 2.09
C GLN A 236 17.45 -2.24 1.34
N PRO A 237 16.78 -3.16 0.61
CA PRO A 237 17.47 -4.17 -0.18
C PRO A 237 18.43 -3.51 -1.17
N LYS A 238 19.67 -4.00 -1.25
CA LYS A 238 20.74 -3.36 -2.03
C LYS A 238 20.41 -3.21 -3.52
N SER A 239 19.64 -4.14 -4.08
CA SER A 239 19.22 -4.10 -5.49
C SER A 239 17.90 -3.36 -5.72
N CYS A 240 17.32 -2.74 -4.68
CA CYS A 240 16.07 -1.99 -4.82
C CYS A 240 16.27 -0.79 -5.75
N GLY A 241 15.47 -0.67 -6.81
CA GLY A 241 15.58 0.40 -7.81
C GLY A 241 16.65 0.19 -8.87
N VAL A 242 17.45 -0.88 -8.78
CA VAL A 242 18.52 -1.19 -9.75
C VAL A 242 18.05 -2.30 -10.70
N ASN A 243 18.30 -2.10 -12.00
CA ASN A 243 17.98 -3.09 -13.01
C ASN A 243 19.03 -4.20 -13.04
N TYR A 244 18.57 -5.44 -13.24
CA TYR A 244 19.43 -6.62 -13.20
C TYR A 244 19.78 -7.07 -14.61
N PHE A 245 21.06 -6.96 -14.97
CA PHE A 245 21.61 -7.45 -16.23
C PHE A 245 22.18 -8.86 -16.03
N ARG A 246 21.67 -9.83 -16.79
CA ARG A 246 22.15 -11.23 -16.71
C ARG A 246 23.52 -11.42 -17.33
N GLU A 247 23.90 -10.52 -18.23
CA GLU A 247 25.10 -10.62 -19.08
C GLU A 247 26.35 -9.99 -18.46
N GLU A 248 26.22 -9.22 -17.37
CA GLU A 248 27.36 -8.75 -16.57
C GLU A 248 27.78 -9.85 -15.59
N ARG A 249 28.57 -10.81 -16.06
CA ARG A 249 29.28 -11.80 -15.25
C ARG A 249 30.76 -11.47 -15.14
#